data_AF-A0A3C1GND1-F1
#
_entry.id   AF-A0A3C1GND1-F1
#
_cell.length_a   1.000
_cell.length_b   1.000
_cell.length_c   1.000
_cell.angle_alpha   90.00
_cell.angle_beta   90.00
_cell.angle_gamma   90.00
#
_symmetry.space_group_name_H-M   'P 1'
#
loop_
_entity.id
_entity.type
_entity.pdbx_description
1 polymer ?
#
loop_
_entity_poly.entity_id
_entity_poly.type
_entity_poly.pdbx_seq_one_letter_code
_entity_poly.pdbx_strand_id
1 'polypeptide(L)'
;MDQAERHYREYHVPLARRLPGLRRYVIGPLVATRTVPAERHRAAILGFDSLEALRAAYGSPVGQELRVDEGNLLAQPRAILLAGEEIL
;
A
#
# COMPACT_ATOMS: atom_id res chain seq x y z
N MET A 1 7.83 -13.37 -13.86
CA MET A 1 7.57 -12.12 -13.12
C MET A 1 8.80 -11.26 -13.28
N ASP A 2 8.63 -9.98 -13.59
CA ASP A 2 9.74 -9.02 -13.56
C ASP A 2 10.31 -8.91 -12.13
N GLN A 3 11.51 -8.32 -12.00
CA GLN A 3 12.20 -8.20 -10.72
C GLN A 3 11.41 -7.37 -9.70
N ALA A 4 10.70 -6.34 -10.14
CA ALA A 4 9.92 -5.46 -9.27
C ALA A 4 8.69 -6.17 -8.70
N GLU A 5 7.98 -6.95 -9.50
CA GLU A 5 6.85 -7.77 -9.08
C GLU A 5 7.29 -8.83 -8.08
N ARG A 6 8.44 -9.47 -8.31
CA ARG A 6 9.01 -10.42 -7.35
C ARG A 6 9.28 -9.74 -6.02
N HIS A 7 10.01 -8.62 -6.03
CA HIS A 7 10.33 -7.84 -4.84
C HIS A 7 9.06 -7.36 -4.11
N TYR A 8 8.06 -6.91 -4.88
CA TYR A 8 6.77 -6.51 -4.35
C TYR A 8 6.08 -7.64 -3.57
N ARG A 9 6.04 -8.85 -4.12
CA ARG A 9 5.36 -10.00 -3.51
C ARG A 9 6.15 -10.61 -2.35
N GLU A 10 7.46 -10.73 -2.51
CA GLU A 10 8.33 -11.50 -1.60
C GLU A 10 8.90 -10.65 -0.46
N TYR A 11 9.01 -9.32 -0.63
CA TYR A 11 9.57 -8.43 0.39
C TYR A 11 8.60 -7.31 0.80
N HIS A 12 8.14 -6.49 -0.15
CA HIS A 12 7.30 -5.32 0.15
C HIS A 12 6.01 -5.70 0.88
N VAL A 13 5.25 -6.66 0.35
CA VAL A 13 3.97 -7.09 0.94
C VAL A 13 4.16 -7.68 2.35
N PRO A 14 5.09 -8.63 2.58
CA PRO A 14 5.40 -9.10 3.94
C PRO A 14 5.86 -8.01 4.90
N LEU A 15 6.65 -7.04 4.42
CA LEU A 15 7.09 -5.90 5.22
C LEU A 15 5.91 -4.99 5.61
N ALA A 16 5.07 -4.60 4.65
CA ALA A 16 3.91 -3.75 4.89
C ALA A 16 2.90 -4.41 5.85
N ARG A 17 2.74 -5.73 5.80
CA ARG A 17 1.90 -6.50 6.73
C ARG A 17 2.35 -6.39 8.19
N ARG A 18 3.60 -6.00 8.46
CA ARG A 18 4.15 -5.84 9.81
C ARG A 18 3.90 -4.44 10.38
N LEU A 19 3.28 -3.52 9.63
CA LEU A 19 2.92 -2.21 10.15
C LEU A 19 2.01 -2.34 11.39
N PRO A 20 2.34 -1.70 12.53
CA PRO A 20 1.53 -1.80 13.72
C PRO A 20 0.18 -1.11 13.50
N GLY A 21 -0.89 -1.73 14.01
CA GLY A 21 -2.25 -1.19 13.89
C GLY A 21 -2.90 -1.36 12.50
N LEU A 22 -2.26 -2.05 11.55
CA LEU A 22 -2.85 -2.38 10.26
C LEU A 22 -4.04 -3.34 10.45
N ARG A 23 -5.23 -2.92 10.01
CA ARG A 23 -6.48 -3.70 10.11
C ARG A 23 -6.86 -4.40 8.82
N ARG A 24 -6.58 -3.75 7.70
CA ARG A 24 -6.96 -4.23 6.37
C ARG A 24 -5.82 -4.00 5.42
N TYR A 25 -5.56 -4.98 4.56
CA TYR A 25 -4.57 -4.83 3.50
C TYR A 25 -5.06 -5.56 2.24
N VAL A 26 -5.56 -4.79 1.29
CA VAL A 26 -6.00 -5.29 -0.02
C VAL A 26 -4.98 -4.87 -1.05
N ILE A 27 -4.57 -5.80 -1.90
CA ILE A 27 -3.62 -5.56 -2.99
C ILE A 27 -4.13 -6.17 -4.28
N GLY A 28 -3.77 -5.58 -5.41
CA GLY A 28 -4.11 -6.15 -6.71
C GLY A 28 -3.62 -5.33 -7.88
N PRO A 29 -3.58 -5.92 -9.08
CA PRO A 29 -3.44 -5.14 -10.30
C PRO A 29 -4.67 -4.27 -10.52
N LEU A 30 -4.51 -3.07 -11.09
CA LEU A 30 -5.67 -2.35 -11.60
C LEU A 30 -6.13 -3.01 -12.90
N VAL A 31 -7.44 -3.08 -13.08
CA VAL A 31 -8.06 -3.62 -14.29
C VAL A 31 -8.73 -2.47 -15.02
N ALA A 32 -8.43 -2.34 -16.31
CA ALA A 32 -9.08 -1.36 -17.16
C ALA A 32 -10.53 -1.78 -17.43
N THR A 33 -11.42 -0.80 -17.51
CA THR A 33 -12.78 -0.97 -18.03
C THR A 33 -12.89 -0.32 -19.41
N ARG A 34 -14.06 -0.41 -20.06
CA ARG A 34 -14.29 0.23 -21.36
C ARG A 34 -14.15 1.75 -21.33
N THR A 35 -14.44 2.37 -20.19
CA THR A 35 -14.48 3.84 -20.04
C THR A 35 -13.43 4.38 -19.07
N VAL A 36 -12.78 3.51 -18.29
CA VAL A 36 -11.77 3.89 -17.30
C VAL A 36 -10.50 3.07 -17.54
N PRO A 37 -9.40 3.70 -18.00
CA PRO A 37 -8.14 3.00 -18.19
C PRO A 37 -7.45 2.66 -16.85
N ALA A 38 -6.66 1.60 -16.84
CA ALA A 38 -5.77 1.28 -15.72
C ALA A 38 -4.44 2.04 -15.89
N GLU A 39 -4.36 3.26 -15.35
CA GLU A 39 -3.17 4.12 -15.46
C GLU A 39 -1.97 3.68 -14.60
N ARG A 40 -2.17 2.67 -13.76
CA ARG A 40 -1.18 2.13 -12.83
C ARG A 40 -1.22 0.62 -12.87
N HIS A 41 -0.08 -0.01 -12.65
CA HIS A 41 0.00 -1.46 -12.63
C HIS A 41 -0.70 -2.05 -11.40
N ARG A 42 -0.61 -1.39 -10.24
CA ARG A 42 -1.08 -1.90 -8.94
C ARG A 42 -1.70 -0.83 -8.06
N ALA A 43 -2.57 -1.29 -7.16
CA ALA A 43 -3.09 -0.52 -6.05
C ALA A 43 -3.01 -1.34 -4.75
N ALA A 44 -2.97 -0.62 -3.64
CA ALA A 44 -3.15 -1.17 -2.32
C ALA A 44 -4.13 -0.30 -1.53
N ILE A 45 -4.94 -0.94 -0.67
CA ILE A 45 -5.78 -0.27 0.32
C ILE A 45 -5.33 -0.77 1.68
N LEU A 46 -4.85 0.15 2.52
CA LEU A 46 -4.49 -0.11 3.90
C LEU A 46 -5.54 0.54 4.81
N GLY A 47 -6.06 -0.23 5.77
CA GLY A 47 -7.01 0.25 6.76
C GLY A 47 -6.36 0.35 8.14
N PHE A 48 -6.61 1.47 8.82
CA PHE A 48 -6.18 1.74 10.19
C PHE A 48 -7.36 2.32 10.97
N ASP A 49 -7.37 2.16 12.29
CA ASP A 49 -8.45 2.65 13.16
C ASP A 49 -8.60 4.18 13.12
N SER A 50 -7.52 4.92 12.81
CA SER A 50 -7.53 6.37 12.71
C SER A 50 -6.34 6.89 11.89
N LEU A 51 -6.38 8.19 11.54
CA LEU A 51 -5.22 8.88 10.94
C LEU A 51 -4.00 8.89 11.88
N GLU A 52 -4.22 8.96 13.19
CA GLU A 52 -3.15 8.89 14.19
C GLU A 52 -2.50 7.50 14.19
N ALA A 53 -3.29 6.43 14.12
CA ALA A 53 -2.78 5.06 14.02
C ALA A 53 -1.94 4.87 12.73
N LEU A 54 -2.39 5.40 11.58
CA LEU A 54 -1.61 5.39 10.34
C LEU A 54 -0.28 6.15 10.49
N ARG A 55 -0.29 7.34 11.12
CA ARG A 55 0.92 8.13 11.37
C ARG A 55 1.89 7.41 12.31
N ALA A 56 1.38 6.81 13.38
CA ALA A 56 2.19 6.01 14.31
C ALA A 56 2.79 4.77 13.61
N ALA A 57 2.02 4.10 12.75
CA ALA A 57 2.48 2.96 11.97
C ALA A 57 3.66 3.32 11.07
N TYR A 58 3.53 4.39 10.29
CA TYR A 58 4.59 4.89 9.43
C TYR A 58 5.74 5.55 10.23
N GLY A 59 5.50 6.01 11.47
CA GLY A 59 6.54 6.51 12.37
C GLY A 59 7.42 5.41 12.99
N SER A 60 6.90 4.18 13.08
CA SER A 60 7.59 3.02 13.66
C SER A 60 8.83 2.59 12.86
N PRO A 61 9.76 1.79 13.45
CA PRO A 61 10.92 1.27 12.73
C PRO A 61 10.56 0.52 11.43
N VAL A 62 9.50 -0.30 11.45
CA VAL A 62 8.99 -1.00 10.26
C VAL A 62 8.46 -0.02 9.22
N GLY A 63 7.79 1.05 9.65
CA GLY A 63 7.30 2.10 8.76
C GLY A 63 8.42 2.91 8.09
N GLN A 64 9.55 3.11 8.77
CA GLN A 64 10.75 3.72 8.18
C GLN A 64 11.35 2.81 7.11
N GLU A 65 11.51 1.51 7.41
CA GLU A 65 11.99 0.50 6.45
C GLU A 65 11.08 0.45 5.22
N LEU A 66 9.77 0.43 5.43
CA LEU A 66 8.79 0.40 4.35
C LEU A 66 8.88 1.65 3.46
N ARG A 67 9.11 2.85 4.00
CA ARG A 67 9.29 4.05 3.18
C ARG A 67 10.52 3.98 2.29
N VAL A 68 11.62 3.40 2.79
CA VAL A 68 12.82 3.20 1.99
C VAL A 68 12.52 2.22 0.85
N ASP A 69 11.82 1.13 1.16
CA ASP A 69 11.39 0.15 0.17
C ASP A 69 10.47 0.77 -0.91
N GLU A 70 9.45 1.53 -0.49
CA GLU A 70 8.53 2.26 -1.37
C GLU A 70 9.29 3.21 -2.32
N GLY A 71 10.30 3.91 -1.83
CA GLY A 71 11.13 4.82 -2.63
C GLY A 71 11.95 4.12 -3.72
N ASN A 72 12.33 2.86 -3.50
CA ASN A 72 13.04 2.05 -4.48
C ASN A 72 12.09 1.35 -5.47
N LEU A 73 10.89 1.00 -5.00
CA LEU A 73 9.95 0.16 -5.75
C LEU A 73 8.95 0.96 -6.60
N LEU A 74 8.48 2.11 -6.13
CA LEU A 74 7.34 2.81 -6.71
C LEU A 74 7.77 4.01 -7.57
N ALA A 75 7.57 3.89 -8.89
CA ALA A 75 7.72 5.03 -9.79
C ALA A 75 6.51 5.99 -9.66
N GLN A 76 6.70 7.13 -9.00
CA GLN A 76 5.68 8.18 -8.79
C GLN A 76 4.46 7.70 -7.99
N PRO A 77 4.64 7.37 -6.69
CA PRO A 77 3.55 6.89 -5.86
C PRO A 77 2.46 7.95 -5.71
N ARG A 78 1.19 7.52 -5.76
CA ARG A 78 0.03 8.35 -5.46
C ARG A 78 -0.67 7.78 -4.22
N ALA A 79 -0.68 8.55 -3.15
CA ALA A 79 -1.42 8.22 -1.93
C ALA A 79 -2.68 9.09 -1.85
N ILE A 80 -3.80 8.47 -1.47
CA ILE A 80 -5.05 9.17 -1.14
C ILE A 80 -5.39 8.74 0.28
N LEU A 81 -5.52 9.70 1.20
CA LEU A 81 -6.04 9.46 2.53
C LEU A 81 -7.55 9.65 2.51
N LEU A 82 -8.27 8.56 2.76
CA LEU A 82 -9.72 8.55 2.85
C LEU A 82 -10.11 8.39 4.32
N ALA A 83 -10.79 9.38 4.89
CA ALA A 83 -11.55 9.20 6.12
C ALA A 83 -12.84 8.45 5.75
N GLY A 84 -12.70 7.14 5.54
CA GLY A 84 -13.73 6.28 4.98
C GLY A 84 -14.48 5.50 6.06
N GLU A 85 -15.73 5.21 5.77
CA GLU A 85 -16.57 4.31 6.54
C GLU A 85 -16.81 3.04 5.71
N GLU A 86 -16.84 1.87 6.36
CA GLU A 86 -17.21 0.61 5.70
C GLU A 86 -18.73 0.45 5.81
N ILE A 87 -19.42 0.40 4.66
CA ILE A 87 -20.89 0.40 4.56
C ILE A 87 -21.42 -1.02 4.25
N LEU A 88 -20.62 -2.06 4.50
CA LEU A 88 -20.93 -3.46 4.18
C LEU A 88 -20.86 -4.35 5.42
#